data_AF-A0A316AEI4-F1
#
_entry.id   AF-A0A316AEI4-F1
#
_cell.length_a   1.000
_cell.length_b   1.000
_cell.length_c   1.000
_cell.angle_alpha   90.00
_cell.angle_beta   90.00
_cell.angle_gamma   90.00
#
_symmetry.space_group_name_H-M   'P 1'
#
loop_
_entity.id
_entity.type
_entity.pdbx_description
1 polymer ?
#
loop_
_entity_poly.entity_id
_entity_poly.type
_entity_poly.pdbx_seq_one_letter_code
_entity_poly.pdbx_strand_id
1 'polypeptide(L)'
;MHHNNFHLIRFIAAVLVIYGHTYPLMGLGNLDHIQLWSGGLFPTAHMGVCIFFSISGYLIAQSLLGSSTLVQYSWKRFLRIMPGLIVLALFTILLIGPLVTTLSTSGYFHNPDTYAYIRIIKLFPAYPDQLPGVFKELPLSLVNGSLWTLA
;
A
#
# COMPACT_ATOMS: atom_id res chain seq x y z
N MET A 1 6.17 -28.76 10.63
CA MET A 1 6.44 -27.31 10.75
C MET A 1 7.29 -26.88 9.56
N HIS A 2 6.72 -26.17 8.59
CA HIS A 2 7.53 -25.60 7.51
C HIS A 2 8.28 -24.36 8.05
N HIS A 3 9.56 -24.52 8.36
CA HIS A 3 10.48 -23.41 8.67
C HIS A 3 10.86 -22.67 7.38
N ASN A 4 9.90 -21.99 6.76
CA ASN A 4 10.19 -21.12 5.64
C ASN A 4 10.42 -19.70 6.17
N ASN A 5 11.64 -19.18 6.02
CA ASN A 5 12.03 -17.84 6.46
C ASN A 5 11.42 -16.71 5.60
N PHE A 6 10.32 -16.96 4.89
CA PHE A 6 9.62 -15.94 4.11
C PHE A 6 9.16 -14.78 4.99
N HIS A 7 8.86 -15.00 6.27
CA HIS A 7 8.54 -13.90 7.19
C HIS A 7 9.73 -12.95 7.37
N LEU A 8 10.94 -13.48 7.57
CA LEU A 8 12.15 -12.67 7.69
C LEU A 8 12.46 -11.92 6.39
N ILE A 9 12.38 -12.60 5.24
CA ILE A 9 12.64 -11.95 3.95
C ILE A 9 11.61 -10.85 3.67
N ARG A 10 10.33 -11.08 4.00
CA ARG A 10 9.28 -10.05 3.87
C ARG A 10 9.48 -8.90 4.84
N PHE A 11 9.99 -9.16 6.04
CA PHE A 11 10.35 -8.11 6.98
C PHE A 11 11.48 -7.23 6.44
N ILE A 12 12.55 -7.84 5.92
CA ILE A 12 13.64 -7.11 5.25
C ILE A 12 13.08 -6.29 4.07
N ALA A 13 12.25 -6.89 3.23
CA ALA A 13 11.60 -6.19 2.12
C ALA A 13 10.76 -5.00 2.60
N ALA A 14 10.00 -5.14 3.71
CA ALA A 14 9.24 -4.04 4.30
C ALA A 14 10.14 -2.89 4.74
N VAL A 15 11.27 -3.20 5.38
CA VAL A 15 12.25 -2.19 5.80
C VAL A 15 12.82 -1.45 4.59
N LEU A 16 13.16 -2.15 3.50
CA LEU A 16 13.64 -1.53 2.27
C LEU A 16 12.59 -0.59 1.65
N VAL A 17 11.33 -1.02 1.59
CA VAL A 17 10.20 -0.19 1.11
C VAL A 17 10.06 1.07 1.96
N ILE A 18 10.03 0.93 3.29
CA ILE A 18 9.92 2.06 4.22
C ILE A 18 11.09 3.02 4.02
N TYR A 19 12.33 2.50 4.03
CA TYR A 19 13.54 3.29 3.89
C TYR A 19 13.53 4.12 2.60
N GLY A 20 13.32 3.48 1.44
CA GLY A 20 13.31 4.19 0.15
C GLY A 20 12.18 5.22 0.04
N HIS A 21 11.00 4.96 0.62
CA HIS A 21 9.90 5.92 0.59
C HIS A 21 10.08 7.09 1.57
N THR A 22 10.93 6.99 2.59
CA THR A 22 11.16 8.13 3.49
C THR A 22 11.68 9.37 2.78
N TYR A 23 12.53 9.21 1.76
CA TYR A 23 13.13 10.32 1.00
C TYR A 23 12.10 11.19 0.28
N PRO A 24 11.28 10.64 -0.65
CA PRO A 24 10.29 11.45 -1.35
C PRO A 24 9.19 11.94 -0.41
N LEU A 25 8.86 11.22 0.67
CA LEU A 25 7.88 11.66 1.66
C LEU A 25 8.38 12.85 2.50
N MET A 26 9.67 12.90 2.81
CA MET A 26 10.30 14.02 3.53
C MET A 26 10.72 15.17 2.59
N GLY A 27 10.55 15.01 1.27
CA GLY A 27 10.99 16.02 0.30
C GLY A 27 12.51 16.10 0.15
N LEU A 28 13.25 15.05 0.52
CA LEU A 28 14.71 14.97 0.42
C LEU A 28 15.19 14.57 -0.99
N GLY A 29 14.28 14.50 -1.96
CA GLY A 29 14.52 13.98 -3.31
C GLY A 29 14.11 12.51 -3.48
N ASN A 30 14.41 11.95 -4.65
CA ASN A 30 13.98 10.59 -5.01
C ASN A 30 15.07 9.53 -4.81
N LEU A 31 16.29 9.92 -4.46
CA LEU A 31 17.41 9.00 -4.35
C LEU A 31 17.78 8.78 -2.89
N ASP A 32 17.53 7.57 -2.39
CA ASP A 32 18.05 7.14 -1.10
C ASP A 32 19.59 6.89 -1.15
N HIS A 33 20.26 6.76 -0.01
CA HIS A 33 21.73 6.62 0.00
C HIS A 33 22.23 5.39 -0.76
N ILE A 34 21.52 4.26 -0.70
CA ILE A 34 21.87 3.05 -1.44
C ILE A 34 21.73 3.31 -2.93
N GLN A 35 20.65 3.98 -3.33
CA GLN A 35 20.43 4.36 -4.72
C GLN A 35 21.52 5.33 -5.22
N LEU A 36 21.91 6.33 -4.43
CA LEU A 36 23.02 7.24 -4.73
C LEU A 36 24.33 6.49 -4.95
N TRP A 37 24.68 5.58 -4.04
CA TRP A 37 25.94 4.80 -4.11
C TRP A 37 25.96 3.85 -5.30
N SER A 38 24.79 3.36 -5.71
CA SER A 38 24.63 2.53 -6.91
C SER A 38 24.56 3.32 -8.22
N GLY A 39 24.72 4.65 -8.21
CA GLY A 39 24.58 5.49 -9.41
C GLY A 39 23.16 5.53 -9.96
N GLY A 40 22.13 5.36 -9.11
CA GLY A 40 20.73 5.36 -9.50
C GLY A 40 20.15 3.99 -9.86
N LEU A 41 20.98 2.95 -9.95
CA LEU A 41 20.62 1.64 -10.51
C LEU A 41 19.70 0.81 -9.59
N PHE A 42 19.80 0.98 -8.28
CA PHE A 42 19.06 0.19 -7.31
C PHE A 42 18.20 1.06 -6.39
N PRO A 43 17.00 1.48 -6.82
CA PRO A 43 16.06 2.15 -5.93
C PRO A 43 15.63 1.21 -4.81
N THR A 44 15.88 1.58 -3.54
CA THR A 44 15.73 0.63 -2.42
C THR A 44 14.28 0.20 -2.22
N ALA A 45 13.34 1.14 -2.36
CA ALA A 45 11.91 0.81 -2.30
C ALA A 45 11.49 -0.14 -3.43
N HIS A 46 12.08 0.02 -4.63
CA HIS A 46 11.81 -0.85 -5.77
C HIS A 46 12.31 -2.28 -5.51
N MET A 47 13.51 -2.43 -4.95
CA MET A 47 14.03 -3.74 -4.55
C MET A 47 13.10 -4.45 -3.56
N GLY A 48 12.61 -3.72 -2.55
CA GLY A 48 11.68 -4.26 -1.55
C GLY A 48 10.38 -4.77 -2.20
N VAL A 49 9.75 -4.00 -3.09
CA VAL A 49 8.53 -4.46 -3.79
C VAL A 49 8.81 -5.64 -4.73
N CYS A 50 9.96 -5.69 -5.41
CA CYS A 50 10.35 -6.83 -6.24
C CYS A 50 10.48 -8.13 -5.43
N ILE A 51 11.01 -8.06 -4.20
CA ILE A 51 11.06 -9.20 -3.29
C ILE A 51 9.64 -9.62 -2.88
N PHE A 52 8.77 -8.67 -2.52
CA PHE A 52 7.38 -8.95 -2.19
C PHE A 52 6.64 -9.61 -3.36
N PHE A 53 6.82 -9.12 -4.58
CA PHE A 53 6.18 -9.67 -5.78
C PHE A 53 6.71 -11.06 -6.12
N SER A 54 8.02 -11.30 -5.98
CA SER A 54 8.60 -12.63 -6.22
C SER A 54 8.05 -13.68 -5.25
N ILE A 55 8.04 -13.37 -3.95
CA ILE A 55 7.48 -14.27 -2.92
C ILE A 55 5.97 -14.45 -3.11
N SER A 56 5.26 -13.34 -3.39
CA SER A 56 3.82 -13.40 -3.61
C SER A 56 3.50 -14.24 -4.84
N GLY A 57 4.19 -14.06 -5.97
CA GLY A 57 4.02 -14.86 -7.17
C GLY A 57 4.19 -16.36 -6.91
N TYR A 58 5.25 -16.73 -6.19
CA TYR A 58 5.47 -18.13 -5.77
C TYR A 58 4.29 -18.68 -4.94
N LEU A 59 3.88 -17.96 -3.88
CA LEU A 59 2.77 -18.40 -3.01
C LEU A 59 1.42 -18.42 -3.73
N ILE A 60 1.22 -17.53 -4.69
CA ILE A 60 0.04 -17.46 -5.53
C ILE A 60 -0.03 -18.69 -6.43
N ALA A 61 1.07 -19.03 -7.11
CA ALA A 61 1.16 -20.22 -7.94
C ALA A 61 0.93 -21.49 -7.11
N GLN A 62 1.57 -21.59 -5.94
CA GLN A 62 1.36 -22.70 -5.00
C GLN A 62 -0.10 -22.80 -4.55
N SER A 63 -0.74 -21.68 -4.20
CA SER A 63 -2.16 -21.66 -3.80
C SER A 63 -3.10 -22.07 -4.93
N LEU A 64 -2.75 -21.77 -6.19
CA LEU A 64 -3.53 -22.18 -7.36
C LEU A 64 -3.42 -23.69 -7.58
N LEU A 65 -2.19 -24.22 -7.60
CA LEU A 65 -1.94 -25.66 -7.77
C LEU A 65 -2.56 -26.50 -6.65
N GLY A 66 -2.67 -25.95 -5.43
CA GLY A 66 -3.32 -26.60 -4.29
C GLY A 66 -4.84 -26.40 -4.18
N SER A 67 -5.49 -25.73 -5.14
CA SER A 67 -6.95 -25.51 -5.13
C SER A 67 -7.66 -26.40 -6.14
N SER A 68 -8.81 -26.96 -5.77
CA SER A 68 -9.55 -27.88 -6.64
C SER A 68 -10.29 -27.18 -7.78
N THR A 69 -10.66 -25.91 -7.58
CA THR A 69 -11.34 -25.09 -8.58
C THR A 69 -10.85 -23.64 -8.54
N LEU A 70 -11.01 -22.94 -9.67
CA LEU A 70 -10.73 -21.50 -9.76
C LEU A 70 -11.62 -20.66 -8.82
N VAL A 71 -12.85 -21.11 -8.56
CA VAL A 71 -13.76 -20.44 -7.62
C VAL A 71 -13.21 -20.53 -6.19
N GLN A 72 -12.76 -21.71 -5.76
CA GLN A 72 -12.18 -21.89 -4.44
C GLN A 72 -10.91 -21.05 -4.26
N TYR A 73 -10.04 -21.02 -5.28
CA TYR A 73 -8.84 -20.18 -5.29
C TYR A 73 -9.19 -18.69 -5.18
N SER A 74 -10.14 -18.22 -5.99
CA SER A 74 -10.56 -16.81 -6.01
C SER A 74 -11.19 -16.39 -4.68
N TRP A 75 -12.01 -17.26 -4.09
CA TRP A 75 -12.64 -17.03 -2.79
C TRP A 75 -11.61 -16.90 -1.65
N LYS A 76 -10.61 -17.80 -1.61
CA LYS A 76 -9.50 -17.72 -0.64
C LYS A 76 -8.76 -16.38 -0.74
N ARG A 77 -8.55 -15.86 -1.95
CA ARG A 77 -7.90 -14.57 -2.17
C ARG A 77 -8.78 -13.39 -1.77
N PHE A 78 -10.05 -13.43 -2.14
CA PHE A 78 -11.02 -12.41 -1.77
C PHE A 78 -11.06 -12.23 -0.24
N LEU A 79 -11.22 -13.34 0.50
CA LEU A 79 -11.23 -13.31 1.97
C LEU A 79 -9.89 -12.89 2.59
N ARG A 80 -8.78 -13.03 1.87
CA ARG A 80 -7.47 -12.60 2.34
C ARG A 80 -7.24 -11.09 2.16
N ILE A 81 -7.77 -10.48 1.10
CA ILE A 81 -7.47 -9.09 0.74
C ILE A 81 -8.59 -8.14 1.24
N MET A 82 -9.85 -8.49 1.00
CA MET A 82 -10.97 -7.57 1.20
C MET A 82 -11.21 -7.12 2.64
N PRO A 83 -11.16 -8.00 3.66
CA PRO A 83 -11.37 -7.55 5.04
C PRO A 83 -10.34 -6.50 5.46
N GLY A 84 -9.06 -6.71 5.12
CA GLY A 84 -7.99 -5.75 5.41
C GLY A 84 -8.16 -4.43 4.65
N LEU A 85 -8.54 -4.49 3.37
CA LEU A 85 -8.75 -3.30 2.54
C LEU A 85 -9.95 -2.46 3.01
N ILE A 86 -11.05 -3.10 3.41
CA ILE A 86 -12.22 -2.43 3.98
C ILE A 86 -11.84 -1.73 5.29
N VAL A 87 -11.18 -2.46 6.19
CA VAL A 87 -10.75 -1.91 7.49
C VAL A 87 -9.79 -0.73 7.29
N LEU A 88 -8.83 -0.84 6.35
CA LEU A 88 -7.92 0.26 6.02
C LEU A 88 -8.66 1.49 5.49
N ALA A 89 -9.59 1.30 4.55
CA ALA A 89 -10.35 2.40 3.97
C ALA A 89 -11.17 3.12 5.05
N LEU A 90 -11.89 2.37 5.88
CA LEU A 90 -12.66 2.91 7.00
C LEU A 90 -11.76 3.60 8.02
N PHE A 91 -10.64 2.98 8.40
CA PHE A 91 -9.67 3.55 9.32
C PHE A 91 -9.10 4.88 8.78
N THR A 92 -8.84 4.93 7.48
CA THR A 92 -8.30 6.14 6.84
C THR A 92 -9.35 7.25 6.79
N ILE A 93 -10.60 6.95 6.43
CA ILE A 93 -11.69 7.94 6.35
C ILE A 93 -12.09 8.42 7.75
N LEU A 94 -12.28 7.51 8.70
CA LEU A 94 -12.92 7.80 9.98
C LEU A 94 -11.94 8.24 11.07
N LEU A 95 -10.67 7.81 11.00
CA LEU A 95 -9.66 8.14 12.02
C LEU A 95 -8.57 9.04 11.44
N ILE A 96 -7.85 8.60 10.41
CA ILE A 96 -6.68 9.36 9.92
C ILE A 96 -7.12 10.70 9.31
N GLY A 97 -8.06 10.68 8.39
CA GLY A 97 -8.58 11.86 7.69
C GLY A 97 -8.93 13.04 8.62
N PRO A 98 -9.83 12.89 9.60
CA PRO A 98 -10.21 13.98 10.50
C PRO A 98 -9.09 14.42 11.45
N LEU A 99 -8.07 13.59 11.71
CA LEU A 99 -6.93 13.95 12.55
C LEU A 99 -5.90 14.83 11.83
N VAL A 100 -5.79 14.72 10.50
CA VAL A 100 -4.73 15.36 9.72
C VAL A 100 -5.24 16.27 8.59
N THR A 101 -6.56 16.45 8.46
CA THR A 101 -7.15 17.35 7.47
C THR A 101 -7.00 18.81 7.88
N THR A 102 -6.86 19.70 6.89
CA THR A 102 -6.90 21.16 7.07
C THR A 102 -8.33 21.72 7.18
N LEU A 103 -9.36 20.90 6.98
CA LEU A 103 -10.76 21.29 7.15
C LEU A 103 -11.19 21.19 8.63
N SER A 104 -12.25 21.92 9.00
CA SER A 104 -12.93 21.63 10.27
C SER A 104 -13.52 20.22 10.23
N THR A 105 -13.62 19.54 11.38
CA THR A 105 -14.17 18.17 11.45
C THR A 105 -15.55 18.08 10.80
N SER A 106 -16.41 19.08 11.05
CA SER A 106 -17.73 19.17 10.40
C SER A 106 -17.61 19.33 8.89
N GLY A 107 -16.73 20.23 8.41
CA GLY A 107 -16.51 20.45 6.98
C GLY A 107 -15.96 19.22 6.26
N TYR A 108 -15.11 18.43 6.91
CA TYR A 108 -14.60 17.17 6.39
C TYR A 108 -15.71 16.14 6.17
N PHE A 109 -16.57 15.90 7.17
CA PHE A 109 -17.65 14.91 7.05
C PHE A 109 -18.83 15.36 6.20
N HIS A 110 -19.01 16.66 5.97
CA HIS A 110 -19.99 17.18 5.00
C HIS A 110 -19.46 17.21 3.57
N ASN A 111 -18.17 17.04 3.36
CA ASN A 111 -17.59 17.01 2.01
C ASN A 111 -17.89 15.64 1.34
N PRO A 112 -18.56 15.62 0.17
CA PRO A 112 -18.87 14.36 -0.54
C PRO A 112 -17.61 13.56 -0.95
N ASP A 113 -16.47 14.23 -1.15
CA ASP A 113 -15.21 13.59 -1.53
C ASP A 113 -14.67 12.67 -0.42
N THR A 114 -15.03 12.92 0.84
CA THR A 114 -14.68 12.06 1.98
C THR A 114 -15.23 10.65 1.78
N TYR A 115 -16.50 10.52 1.36
CA TYR A 115 -17.14 9.23 1.13
C TYR A 115 -16.78 8.66 -0.23
N ALA A 116 -16.48 9.52 -1.21
CA ALA A 116 -15.98 9.13 -2.51
C ALA A 116 -14.67 8.31 -2.42
N TYR A 117 -13.89 8.50 -1.35
CA TYR A 117 -12.66 7.75 -1.06
C TYR A 117 -12.87 6.24 -0.91
N ILE A 118 -14.09 5.76 -0.62
CA ILE A 118 -14.40 4.32 -0.52
C ILE A 118 -14.08 3.56 -1.83
N ARG A 119 -13.99 4.27 -2.96
CA ARG A 119 -13.58 3.70 -4.26
C ARG A 119 -12.20 3.05 -4.24
N ILE A 120 -11.38 3.35 -3.24
CA ILE A 120 -10.08 2.72 -3.05
C ILE A 120 -10.15 1.21 -2.75
N ILE A 121 -11.35 0.69 -2.42
CA ILE A 121 -11.60 -0.76 -2.23
C ILE A 121 -11.60 -1.53 -3.56
N LYS A 122 -11.51 -0.85 -4.70
CA LYS A 122 -11.38 -1.50 -6.01
C LYS A 122 -10.04 -2.25 -6.12
N LEU A 123 -10.06 -3.37 -6.84
CA LEU A 123 -8.85 -4.15 -7.14
C LEU A 123 -7.81 -3.32 -7.93
N PHE A 124 -8.29 -2.38 -8.75
CA PHE A 124 -7.49 -1.40 -9.47
C PHE A 124 -7.97 0.00 -9.09
N PRO A 125 -7.48 0.58 -7.98
CA PRO A 125 -7.87 1.94 -7.59
C PRO A 125 -7.37 2.93 -8.65
N ALA A 126 -8.23 3.87 -9.04
CA ALA A 126 -7.86 4.91 -9.98
C ALA A 126 -6.99 5.95 -9.24
N TYR A 127 -5.87 6.32 -9.85
CA TYR A 127 -4.98 7.32 -9.28
C TYR A 127 -5.41 8.73 -9.74
N PRO A 128 -5.45 9.75 -8.87
CA PRO A 128 -5.25 9.73 -7.42
C PRO A 128 -6.57 9.78 -6.63
N ASP A 129 -6.83 8.76 -5.79
CA ASP A 129 -7.85 8.85 -4.73
C ASP A 129 -7.27 9.67 -3.55
N GLN A 130 -7.76 10.89 -3.36
CA GLN A 130 -7.36 11.80 -2.28
C GLN A 130 -8.51 12.02 -1.29
N LEU A 131 -8.17 12.35 -0.04
CA LEU A 131 -9.12 12.86 0.94
C LEU A 131 -9.08 14.39 0.99
N PRO A 132 -10.23 15.05 1.23
CA PRO A 132 -10.27 16.50 1.24
C PRO A 132 -9.46 17.07 2.41
N GLY A 133 -8.52 17.97 2.09
CA GLY A 133 -7.65 18.65 3.06
C GLY A 133 -6.57 17.79 3.70
N VAL A 134 -6.45 16.50 3.35
CA VAL A 134 -5.46 15.60 3.97
C VAL A 134 -4.11 15.70 3.27
N PHE A 135 -3.02 15.83 4.05
CA PHE A 135 -1.63 15.87 3.58
C PHE A 135 -1.32 16.94 2.52
N LYS A 136 -2.10 18.03 2.48
CA LYS A 136 -1.92 19.10 1.48
C LYS A 136 -0.62 19.89 1.63
N GLU A 137 -0.04 19.88 2.82
CA GLU A 137 1.22 20.56 3.14
C GLU A 137 2.45 19.65 3.00
N LEU A 138 2.24 18.36 2.75
CA LEU A 138 3.34 17.40 2.57
C LEU A 138 3.84 17.39 1.12
N PRO A 139 5.14 17.09 0.90
CA PRO A 139 5.70 16.95 -0.44
C PRO A 139 4.93 15.97 -1.35
N LEU A 140 4.31 14.95 -0.75
CA LEU A 140 3.39 14.03 -1.40
C LEU A 140 2.05 14.00 -0.64
N SER A 141 0.96 14.30 -1.35
CA SER A 141 -0.41 14.33 -0.80
C SER A 141 -1.15 12.99 -0.92
N LEU A 142 -0.43 11.91 -1.19
CA LEU A 142 -0.99 10.57 -1.38
C LEU A 142 -1.26 9.91 -0.04
N VAL A 143 -2.52 9.53 0.19
CA VAL A 143 -2.92 8.95 1.48
C VAL A 143 -2.52 7.48 1.59
N ASN A 144 -2.86 6.67 0.59
CA ASN A 144 -2.56 5.24 0.56
C ASN A 144 -1.85 4.86 -0.75
N GLY A 145 -0.73 5.53 -1.02
CA GLY A 145 0.01 5.40 -2.27
C GLY A 145 0.57 4.00 -2.56
N SER A 146 0.63 3.11 -1.56
CA SER A 146 1.12 1.73 -1.72
C SER A 146 0.07 0.73 -2.21
N LEU A 147 -1.22 1.11 -2.28
CA LEU A 147 -2.31 0.17 -2.59
C LEU A 147 -2.28 -0.40 -4.00
N TRP A 148 -1.56 0.23 -4.94
CA TRP A 148 -1.34 -0.34 -6.27
C TRP A 148 -0.67 -1.72 -6.23
N THR A 149 0.04 -2.05 -5.14
CA THR A 149 0.71 -3.35 -4.96
C THR A 149 -0.23 -4.50 -4.61
N LEU A 150 -1.53 -4.23 -4.36
CA LEU A 150 -2.54 -5.24 -4.03
C LEU A 150 -3.32 -5.77 -5.24
N ALA A 151 -3.15 -5.15 -6.40
CA ALA A 151 -3.86 -5.49 -7.65
C ALA A 151 -3.47 -6.87 -8.20
#